data_AF-A0A3B0RMF7-F1
#
_entry.id   AF-A0A3B0RMF7-F1
#
_cell.length_a   1.000
_cell.length_b   1.000
_cell.length_c   1.000
_cell.angle_alpha   90.00
_cell.angle_beta   90.00
_cell.angle_gamma   90.00
#
_symmetry.space_group_name_H-M   'P 1'
#
loop_
_entity.id
_entity.type
_entity.pdbx_description
1 polymer ?
#
loop_
_entity_poly.entity_id
_entity_poly.type
_entity_poly.pdbx_seq_one_letter_code
_entity_poly.pdbx_strand_id
1 'polypeptide(L)'
;HAIDVTASDWGVEAGALFDGVVSFNMIHIAPFAAATGLFAGAGRVLKRGGVLFLYGPFARAGVHTAPSNEAFDASLKSRDGRWGVRDLEHDLAPLAQKNAFVREAIVAMPANNLCVVFRKQ
;
A
#
# COMPACT_ATOMS: atom_id res chain seq x y z
N HIS A 1 17.41 -11.19 -3.44
CA HIS A 1 16.93 -10.34 -4.55
C HIS A 1 16.03 -9.27 -3.98
N ALA A 2 16.17 -8.01 -4.40
CA ALA A 2 15.28 -6.91 -4.02
C ALA A 2 14.30 -6.63 -5.18
N ILE A 3 13.07 -6.22 -4.87
CA ILE A 3 12.05 -5.83 -5.86
C ILE A 3 11.93 -4.31 -5.86
N ASP A 4 12.12 -3.70 -7.03
CA ASP A 4 11.69 -2.32 -7.27
C ASP A 4 10.22 -2.36 -7.69
N VAL A 5 9.34 -1.90 -6.81
CA VAL A 5 7.89 -1.92 -7.07
C VAL A 5 7.49 -1.00 -8.23
N THR A 6 8.34 -0.05 -8.62
CA THR A 6 8.07 0.88 -9.74
C THR A 6 8.45 0.31 -11.10
N ALA A 7 9.17 -0.81 -11.14
CA ALA A 7 9.52 -1.49 -12.37
C ALA A 7 8.30 -2.12 -13.06
N SER A 8 8.37 -2.22 -14.40
CA SER A 8 7.32 -2.84 -15.23
C SER A 8 7.11 -4.31 -14.95
N ASP A 9 8.13 -4.99 -14.44
CA ASP A 9 8.13 -6.37 -13.98
C ASP A 9 9.01 -6.50 -12.73
N TRP A 10 8.74 -7.52 -11.90
CA TRP A 10 9.44 -7.80 -10.65
C TRP A 10 10.35 -9.03 -10.76
N GLY A 11 10.53 -9.57 -11.96
CA GLY A 11 11.31 -10.79 -12.22
C GLY A 11 10.67 -12.08 -11.67
N VAL A 12 9.41 -12.03 -11.22
CA VAL A 12 8.68 -13.18 -10.67
C VAL A 12 7.42 -13.53 -11.46
N GLU A 13 7.06 -12.69 -12.43
CA GLU A 13 5.86 -12.82 -13.26
C GLU A 13 5.85 -14.11 -14.11
N ALA A 14 7.01 -14.64 -14.47
CA ALA A 14 7.11 -15.91 -15.20
C ALA A 14 6.88 -17.14 -14.32
N GLY A 15 6.82 -16.97 -13.00
CA GLY A 15 6.57 -18.04 -12.03
C GLY A 15 5.09 -18.35 -11.83
N ALA A 16 4.80 -19.21 -10.85
CA ALA A 16 3.43 -19.43 -10.39
C ALA A 16 2.87 -18.18 -9.71
N LEU A 17 1.56 -17.94 -9.86
CA LEU A 17 0.88 -16.85 -9.17
C LEU A 17 0.90 -17.06 -7.65
N PHE A 18 1.04 -15.96 -6.92
CA PHE A 18 1.14 -15.98 -5.46
C PHE A 18 -0.22 -15.88 -4.78
N ASP A 19 -0.31 -16.42 -3.56
CA ASP A 19 -1.44 -16.25 -2.65
C ASP A 19 -1.47 -14.86 -2.00
N GLY A 20 -0.31 -14.25 -1.81
CA GLY A 20 -0.18 -13.03 -1.02
C GLY A 20 1.02 -12.17 -1.39
N VAL A 21 0.83 -10.85 -1.30
CA VAL A 21 1.87 -9.82 -1.29
C VAL A 21 1.69 -9.03 0.00
N VAL A 22 2.75 -8.90 0.78
CA VAL A 22 2.74 -8.17 2.06
C VAL A 22 3.67 -6.97 1.96
N SER A 23 3.22 -5.81 2.43
CA SER A 23 4.00 -4.57 2.42
C SER A 23 3.84 -3.82 3.74
N PHE A 24 4.95 -3.63 4.45
CA PHE A 24 4.99 -2.98 5.75
C PHE A 24 5.68 -1.62 5.61
N ASN A 25 4.96 -0.54 5.93
CA ASN A 25 5.39 0.87 5.95
C ASN A 25 5.94 1.44 4.62
N MET A 26 6.24 0.61 3.63
CA MET A 26 6.98 0.99 2.42
C MET A 26 6.30 2.11 1.64
N ILE A 27 4.98 2.03 1.43
CA ILE A 27 4.25 3.02 0.63
C ILE A 27 4.22 4.43 1.24
N HIS A 28 4.59 4.56 2.52
CA HIS A 28 4.70 5.85 3.20
C HIS A 28 6.12 6.42 3.11
N ILE A 29 7.12 5.54 3.22
CA ILE A 29 8.56 5.86 3.21
C ILE A 29 9.10 5.69 1.78
N ALA A 30 8.34 6.19 0.80
CA ALA A 30 8.65 6.13 -0.61
C ALA A 30 7.80 7.17 -1.37
N PRO A 31 8.22 7.59 -2.58
CA PRO A 31 7.36 8.38 -3.47
C PRO A 31 6.03 7.67 -3.76
N PHE A 32 4.96 8.42 -4.03
CA PHE A 32 3.65 7.85 -4.33
C PHE A 32 3.68 6.83 -5.50
N ALA A 33 4.62 6.98 -6.43
CA ALA A 33 4.90 6.02 -7.49
C ALA A 33 5.09 4.57 -6.99
N ALA A 34 5.63 4.40 -5.78
CA ALA A 34 5.79 3.08 -5.17
C ALA A 34 4.45 2.44 -4.80
N ALA A 35 3.47 3.22 -4.32
CA ALA A 35 2.13 2.73 -4.07
C ALA A 35 1.45 2.32 -5.38
N THR A 36 1.50 3.17 -6.42
CA THR A 36 0.95 2.84 -7.74
C THR A 36 1.59 1.57 -8.33
N GLY A 37 2.91 1.45 -8.22
CA GLY A 37 3.67 0.30 -8.72
C GLY A 37 3.35 -0.98 -7.95
N LEU A 38 3.23 -0.89 -6.61
CA LEU A 38 2.84 -2.02 -5.75
C LEU A 38 1.47 -2.59 -6.16
N PHE A 39 0.46 -1.74 -6.34
CA PHE A 39 -0.87 -2.20 -6.76
C PHE A 39 -0.85 -2.79 -8.17
N ALA A 40 -0.12 -2.19 -9.11
CA ALA A 40 0.01 -2.71 -10.47
C ALA A 40 0.71 -4.08 -10.51
N GLY A 41 1.86 -4.20 -9.85
CA GLY A 41 2.60 -5.46 -9.81
C GLY A 41 1.88 -6.54 -9.01
N ALA A 42 1.27 -6.22 -7.87
CA ALA A 42 0.39 -7.16 -7.15
C ALA A 42 -0.77 -7.62 -8.05
N GLY A 43 -1.33 -6.71 -8.84
CA GLY A 43 -2.34 -7.01 -9.85
C GLY A 43 -1.84 -7.98 -10.93
N ARG A 44 -0.55 -8.00 -11.26
CA ARG A 44 0.03 -9.00 -12.19
C ARG A 44 0.30 -10.34 -11.51
N VAL A 45 0.89 -10.34 -10.31
CA VAL A 45 1.49 -11.55 -9.73
C VAL A 45 0.57 -12.34 -8.79
N LEU A 46 -0.50 -11.74 -8.28
CA LEU A 46 -1.45 -12.46 -7.42
C LEU A 46 -2.43 -13.29 -8.24
N LYS A 47 -2.82 -14.46 -7.72
CA LYS A 47 -3.98 -15.19 -8.27
C LYS A 47 -5.28 -14.47 -7.95
N ARG A 48 -6.37 -14.79 -8.69
CA ARG A 48 -7.71 -14.36 -8.29
C ARG A 48 -8.01 -14.88 -6.88
N GLY A 49 -8.50 -14.01 -6.00
CA GLY A 49 -8.66 -14.30 -4.58
C GLY A 49 -7.38 -14.20 -3.76
N GLY A 50 -6.24 -13.85 -4.36
CA GLY A 50 -5.00 -13.52 -3.64
C GLY A 50 -5.11 -12.21 -2.85
N VAL A 51 -4.21 -12.03 -1.89
CA VAL A 51 -4.23 -10.90 -0.94
C VAL A 51 -3.09 -9.93 -1.19
N LEU A 52 -3.41 -8.64 -1.31
CA LEU A 52 -2.46 -7.58 -1.03
C LEU A 52 -2.70 -7.06 0.40
N PHE A 53 -1.73 -7.27 1.27
CA PHE A 53 -1.79 -6.88 2.66
C PHE A 53 -0.85 -5.69 2.90
N LEU A 54 -1.39 -4.60 3.42
CA LEU A 54 -0.63 -3.40 3.77
C LEU A 54 -0.67 -3.19 5.29
N TYR A 55 0.45 -2.78 5.85
CA TYR A 55 0.56 -2.37 7.25
C TYR A 55 1.24 -1.01 7.36
N GLY A 56 0.68 -0.11 8.16
CA GLY A 56 1.30 1.18 8.46
C GLY A 56 0.31 2.23 8.97
N PRO A 57 0.78 3.49 9.11
CA PRO A 57 -0.05 4.62 9.46
C PRO A 57 -0.82 5.12 8.24
N PHE A 58 -2.13 5.27 8.37
CA PHE A 58 -2.99 5.75 7.28
C PHE A 58 -3.86 6.92 7.72
N ALA A 59 -4.10 7.84 6.78
CA ALA A 59 -5.15 8.84 6.87
C ALA A 59 -6.48 8.24 6.38
N ARG A 60 -7.58 8.85 6.81
CA ARG A 60 -8.94 8.45 6.43
C ARG A 60 -9.71 9.69 5.98
N ALA A 61 -10.31 9.63 4.80
CA ALA A 61 -11.12 10.72 4.25
C ALA A 61 -10.46 12.11 4.33
N GLY A 62 -9.14 12.18 4.12
CA GLY A 62 -8.34 13.41 4.15
C GLY A 62 -7.87 13.84 5.54
N VAL A 63 -8.13 13.05 6.59
CA VAL A 63 -7.82 13.41 7.99
C VAL A 63 -6.86 12.39 8.61
N HIS A 64 -5.83 12.88 9.30
CA HIS A 64 -4.97 12.03 10.12
C HIS A 64 -5.75 11.47 11.30
N THR A 65 -5.59 10.17 11.56
CA THR A 65 -6.37 9.45 12.58
C THR A 65 -5.82 9.61 14.01
N ALA A 66 -4.61 10.16 14.16
CA ALA A 66 -3.98 10.43 15.44
C ALA A 66 -2.88 11.51 15.31
N PRO A 67 -2.59 12.28 16.39
CA PRO A 67 -1.48 13.25 16.39
C PRO A 67 -0.12 12.63 16.07
N SER A 68 0.10 11.36 16.48
CA SER A 68 1.32 10.63 16.14
C SER A 68 1.48 10.40 14.64
N ASN A 69 0.39 10.19 13.91
CA ASN A 69 0.40 9.95 12.47
C ASN A 69 0.61 11.25 11.69
N GLU A 70 0.05 12.37 12.18
CA GLU A 70 0.31 13.71 11.64
C GLU A 70 1.78 14.12 11.82
N ALA A 71 2.33 13.95 13.03
CA ALA A 71 3.74 14.22 13.29
C ALA A 71 4.67 13.32 12.45
N PHE A 72 4.29 12.05 12.26
CA PHE A 72 5.03 11.13 11.40
C PHE A 72 4.97 11.58 9.93
N ASP A 73 3.81 11.99 9.42
CA ASP A 73 3.66 12.52 8.06
C ASP A 73 4.53 13.75 7.82
N ALA A 74 4.51 14.72 8.73
CA ALA A 74 5.37 15.90 8.68
C ALA A 74 6.87 15.53 8.68
N SER A 75 7.25 14.55 9.52
CA SER A 75 8.63 14.03 9.59
C SER A 75 9.07 13.30 8.32
N LEU A 76 8.16 12.63 7.61
CA LEU A 76 8.45 12.02 6.31
C LEU A 76 8.63 13.09 5.24
N LYS A 77 7.68 14.01 5.14
CA LYS A 77 7.68 15.09 4.14
C LYS A 77 8.87 16.04 4.26
N SER A 78 9.40 16.24 5.48
CA SER A 78 10.60 17.05 5.69
C SER A 78 11.87 16.40 5.15
N ARG A 79 11.91 15.07 5.02
CA ARG A 79 13.04 14.32 4.44
C ARG A 79 12.91 14.21 2.93
N ASP A 80 11.70 13.96 2.46
CA ASP A 80 11.36 13.92 1.04
C ASP A 80 9.88 14.28 0.88
N GLY A 81 9.59 15.38 0.17
CA GLY A 81 8.22 15.88 -0.01
C GLY A 81 7.29 14.92 -0.78
N ARG A 82 7.84 13.86 -1.39
CA ARG A 82 7.06 12.80 -2.08
C ARG A 82 6.62 11.69 -1.12
N TRP A 83 7.22 11.61 0.07
CA TRP A 83 6.88 10.65 1.12
C TRP A 83 5.70 11.18 1.95
N GLY A 84 5.05 10.30 2.70
CA GLY A 84 3.95 10.69 3.57
C GLY A 84 2.98 9.57 3.88
N VAL A 85 2.17 9.79 4.91
CA VAL A 85 1.03 8.95 5.26
C VAL A 85 0.05 8.95 4.08
N ARG A 86 -0.44 7.77 3.71
CA ARG A 86 -1.37 7.61 2.58
C ARG A 86 -2.80 7.61 3.06
N ASP A 87 -3.69 8.19 2.29
CA ASP A 87 -5.11 8.18 2.56
C ASP A 87 -5.78 6.94 1.95
N LEU A 88 -6.55 6.19 2.76
CA LEU A 88 -7.16 4.96 2.26
C LEU A 88 -8.25 5.21 1.22
N GLU A 89 -9.00 6.30 1.36
CA GLU A 89 -10.15 6.60 0.52
C GLU A 89 -9.73 7.36 -0.75
N HIS A 90 -8.88 8.37 -0.62
CA HIS A 90 -8.48 9.23 -1.73
C HIS A 90 -7.29 8.68 -2.52
N ASP A 91 -6.31 8.05 -1.85
CA ASP A 91 -5.11 7.56 -2.53
C ASP A 91 -5.25 6.10 -2.92
N LEU A 92 -5.61 5.22 -1.97
CA LEU A 92 -5.50 3.77 -2.18
C LEU A 92 -6.73 3.13 -2.83
N ALA A 93 -7.95 3.59 -2.53
CA ALA A 93 -9.15 3.01 -3.13
C ALA A 93 -9.17 3.11 -4.67
N PRO A 94 -8.77 4.24 -5.31
CA PRO A 94 -8.67 4.30 -6.76
C PRO A 94 -7.62 3.34 -7.33
N LEU A 95 -6.47 3.17 -6.65
CA LEU A 95 -5.44 2.22 -7.07
C LEU A 95 -5.93 0.77 -6.97
N ALA A 96 -6.65 0.44 -5.89
CA ALA A 96 -7.26 -0.87 -5.72
C ALA A 96 -8.24 -1.17 -6.87
N GLN A 97 -9.17 -0.27 -7.14
CA GLN A 97 -10.17 -0.44 -8.19
C GLN A 97 -9.52 -0.61 -9.56
N LYS A 98 -8.55 0.24 -9.91
CA LYS A 98 -7.83 0.18 -11.18
C LYS A 98 -7.11 -1.15 -11.41
N ASN A 99 -6.67 -1.82 -10.34
CA ASN A 99 -5.88 -3.04 -10.41
C ASN A 99 -6.66 -4.30 -9.99
N ALA A 100 -8.00 -4.25 -10.09
CA ALA A 100 -8.90 -5.37 -9.77
C ALA A 100 -8.78 -5.87 -8.31
N PHE A 101 -8.70 -4.94 -7.36
CA PHE A 101 -8.78 -5.24 -5.94
C PHE A 101 -10.01 -4.63 -5.30
N VAL A 102 -10.53 -5.34 -4.29
CA VAL A 102 -11.55 -4.83 -3.36
C VAL A 102 -10.95 -4.78 -1.96
N ARG A 103 -11.19 -3.69 -1.21
CA ARG A 103 -10.79 -3.60 0.19
C ARG A 103 -11.68 -4.52 1.02
N GLU A 104 -11.10 -5.61 1.53
CA GLU A 104 -11.78 -6.65 2.29
C GLU A 104 -11.87 -6.29 3.77
N ALA A 105 -10.80 -5.77 4.35
CA ALA A 105 -10.76 -5.43 5.78
C ALA A 105 -9.83 -4.26 6.09
N ILE A 106 -10.17 -3.55 7.16
CA ILE A 106 -9.30 -2.61 7.86
C ILE A 106 -9.32 -3.01 9.33
N VAL A 107 -8.17 -3.35 9.87
CA VAL A 107 -8.01 -3.81 11.25
C VAL A 107 -7.13 -2.82 12.00
N ALA A 108 -7.62 -2.30 13.12
CA ALA A 108 -6.85 -1.42 13.99
C ALA A 108 -5.74 -2.22 14.68
N MET A 109 -4.55 -1.63 14.71
CA MET A 109 -3.36 -2.21 15.33
C MET A 109 -2.81 -1.24 16.40
N PRO A 110 -1.93 -1.72 17.29
CA PRO A 110 -1.24 -0.84 18.23
C PRO A 110 -0.52 0.35 17.54
N ALA A 111 -0.26 1.40 18.32
CA ALA A 111 0.43 2.61 17.87
C ALA A 111 -0.26 3.36 16.70
N ASN A 112 -1.60 3.31 16.62
CA ASN A 112 -2.41 3.99 15.62
C ASN A 112 -2.13 3.55 14.16
N ASN A 113 -1.57 2.34 14.00
CA ASN A 113 -1.40 1.71 12.70
C ASN A 113 -2.65 0.92 12.30
N LEU A 114 -2.77 0.65 11.00
CA LEU A 114 -3.80 -0.24 10.46
C LEU A 114 -3.15 -1.38 9.68
N CYS A 115 -3.79 -2.54 9.73
CA CYS A 115 -3.68 -3.54 8.67
C CYS A 115 -4.80 -3.29 7.67
N VAL A 116 -4.47 -3.22 6.39
CA VAL A 116 -5.44 -3.05 5.31
C VAL A 116 -5.30 -4.21 4.34
N VAL A 117 -6.40 -4.92 4.13
CA VAL A 117 -6.46 -6.14 3.32
C VAL A 117 -7.21 -5.84 2.04
N PHE A 118 -6.56 -6.08 0.90
CA PHE A 118 -7.15 -6.00 -0.42
C PHE A 118 -7.20 -7.40 -1.05
N ARG A 119 -8.37 -7.79 -1.55
CA ARG A 119 -8.61 -9.07 -2.21
C ARG A 119 -8.65 -8.86 -3.73
N LYS A 120 -7.80 -9.58 -4.46
CA LYS A 120 -7.80 -9.56 -5.93
C LYS A 120 -9.07 -10.25 -6.47
N GLN A 121 -9.75 -9.60 -7.41
CA GLN A 121 -10.93 -10.09 -8.11
C GLN A 121 -10.59 -10.84 -9.39
#